data_AF-A0AAW9KAM1-F1
#
_entry.id   AF-A0AAW9KAM1-F1
#
_cell.length_a   1.000
_cell.length_b   1.000
_cell.length_c   1.000
_cell.angle_alpha   90.00
_cell.angle_beta   90.00
_cell.angle_gamma   90.00
#
_symmetry.space_group_name_H-M   'P 1'
#
loop_
_entity.id
_entity.type
_entity.pdbx_description
1 polymer ?
#
loop_
_entity_poly.entity_id
_entity_poly.type
_entity_poly.pdbx_seq_one_letter_code
_entity_poly.pdbx_strand_id
1 'polypeptide(L)'
;MTLEEAVHESKVPIDEIFHITENKGHTVIFYGKDDMLSVGLIEKNLLGYHWVIGYGSKSFNIENQILTRSFSNLHPNEMKSHQDLVSLTFGAIIDDSIEKIMIKYKNQDIAEATIIETTKGRIW
;
A
#
# COMPACT_ATOMS: atom_id res chain seq x y z
N MET A 1 11.24 9.72 -17.82
CA MET A 1 10.85 9.21 -16.50
C MET A 1 9.41 8.73 -16.54
N THR A 2 9.24 7.42 -16.74
CA THR A 2 8.01 6.63 -16.60
C THR A 2 7.85 6.16 -15.15
N LEU A 3 6.72 5.51 -14.85
CA LEU A 3 6.50 4.84 -13.56
C LEU A 3 7.57 3.77 -13.29
N GLU A 4 7.87 2.96 -14.31
CA GLU A 4 8.86 1.88 -14.25
C GLU A 4 10.27 2.44 -13.99
N GLU A 5 10.61 3.57 -14.64
CA GLU A 5 11.87 4.27 -14.39
C GLU A 5 11.94 4.80 -12.95
N ALA A 6 10.86 5.37 -12.41
CA ALA A 6 10.85 5.82 -11.01
C ALA A 6 10.95 4.68 -9.99
N VAL A 7 10.30 3.54 -10.26
CA VAL A 7 10.44 2.32 -9.45
C VAL A 7 11.89 1.85 -9.48
N HIS A 8 12.50 1.78 -10.67
CA HIS A 8 13.89 1.37 -10.83
C HIS A 8 14.88 2.32 -10.15
N GLU A 9 14.67 3.64 -10.28
CA GLU A 9 15.54 4.67 -9.69
C GLU A 9 15.39 4.80 -8.17
N SER A 10 14.26 4.37 -7.60
CA SER A 10 13.99 4.45 -6.16
C SER A 10 15.02 3.70 -5.30
N LYS A 11 15.76 2.75 -5.88
CA LYS A 11 16.62 1.77 -5.19
C LYS A 11 15.88 0.97 -4.10
N VAL A 12 14.55 1.04 -4.08
CA VAL A 12 13.74 0.21 -3.20
C VAL A 12 13.79 -1.21 -3.77
N PRO A 13 14.23 -2.20 -2.99
CA PRO A 13 14.22 -3.57 -3.45
C PRO A 13 12.77 -4.05 -3.56
N ILE A 14 12.34 -4.36 -4.78
CA ILE A 14 10.98 -4.75 -5.14
C ILE A 14 11.08 -5.99 -6.04
N ASP A 15 10.39 -7.05 -5.67
CA ASP A 15 10.25 -8.25 -6.50
C ASP A 15 9.05 -8.11 -7.45
N GLU A 16 7.94 -7.56 -6.93
CA GLU A 16 6.69 -7.43 -7.66
C GLU A 16 5.86 -6.22 -7.18
N ILE A 17 5.14 -5.60 -8.12
CA ILE A 17 4.08 -4.64 -7.81
C ILE A 17 2.75 -5.39 -7.82
N PHE A 18 2.06 -5.43 -6.67
CA PHE A 18 0.80 -6.13 -6.51
C PHE A 18 -0.41 -5.29 -6.94
N HIS A 19 -0.38 -4.00 -6.62
CA HIS A 19 -1.50 -3.12 -6.93
C HIS A 19 -1.06 -1.66 -7.01
N ILE A 20 -1.71 -0.91 -7.90
CA ILE A 20 -1.53 0.53 -8.06
C ILE A 20 -2.91 1.17 -7.98
N THR A 21 -3.05 2.20 -7.16
CA THR A 21 -4.31 2.93 -6.99
C THR A 21 -4.05 4.42 -6.81
N GLU A 22 -5.10 5.23 -6.93
CA GLU A 22 -5.04 6.67 -6.74
C GLU A 22 -5.74 7.05 -5.44
N ASN A 23 -5.06 7.82 -4.57
CA ASN A 23 -5.64 8.32 -3.32
C ASN A 23 -5.27 9.79 -3.13
N LYS A 24 -6.28 10.67 -3.01
CA LYS A 24 -6.12 12.13 -2.90
C LYS A 24 -5.21 12.74 -3.99
N GLY A 25 -5.21 12.17 -5.20
CA GLY A 25 -4.38 12.64 -6.31
C GLY A 25 -2.92 12.16 -6.27
N HIS A 26 -2.61 11.20 -5.38
CA HIS A 26 -1.32 10.53 -5.34
C HIS A 26 -1.44 9.06 -5.79
N THR A 27 -0.48 8.62 -6.60
CA THR A 27 -0.35 7.22 -6.98
C THR A 27 0.23 6.43 -5.80
N VAL A 28 -0.55 5.49 -5.27
CA VAL A 28 -0.16 4.58 -4.20
C VAL A 28 0.17 3.21 -4.80
N ILE A 29 1.28 2.63 -4.37
CA ILE A 29 1.75 1.33 -4.86
C ILE A 29 1.90 0.36 -3.70
N PHE A 30 1.24 -0.78 -3.84
CA PHE A 30 1.44 -1.97 -3.01
C PHE A 30 2.41 -2.89 -3.72
N TYR A 31 3.47 -3.29 -3.02
CA TYR A 31 4.55 -4.07 -3.60
C TYR A 31 5.10 -5.10 -2.63
N GLY A 32 5.71 -6.13 -3.20
CA GLY A 32 6.32 -7.25 -2.50
C GLY A 32 7.84 -7.17 -2.52
N LYS A 33 8.42 -7.52 -1.38
CA LYS A 33 9.81 -8.00 -1.32
C LYS A 33 9.86 -9.21 -0.41
N ASP A 34 10.46 -10.30 -0.87
CA ASP A 34 10.49 -11.58 -0.18
C ASP A 34 9.03 -12.00 0.14
N ASP A 35 8.69 -12.12 1.43
CA ASP A 35 7.32 -12.40 1.89
C ASP A 35 6.69 -11.20 2.60
N MET A 36 7.14 -9.98 2.27
CA MET A 36 6.64 -8.74 2.86
C MET A 36 5.80 -7.94 1.87
N LEU A 37 4.55 -7.66 2.24
CA LEU A 37 3.70 -6.63 1.67
C LEU A 37 4.13 -5.27 2.19
N SER A 38 4.40 -4.32 1.30
CA SER A 38 4.76 -2.94 1.62
C SER A 38 3.92 -1.97 0.81
N VAL A 39 3.88 -0.71 1.24
CA VAL A 39 3.22 0.37 0.51
C VAL A 39 4.14 1.58 0.34
N GLY A 40 4.10 2.19 -0.84
CA GLY A 40 4.80 3.42 -1.17
C GLY A 40 3.91 4.38 -1.96
N LEU A 41 4.44 5.57 -2.19
CA LEU A 41 3.80 6.60 -2.98
C LEU A 41 4.71 6.97 -4.14
N ILE A 42 4.13 7.19 -5.31
CA ILE A 42 4.83 7.81 -6.44
C ILE A 42 4.21 9.17 -6.71
N GLU A 43 5.06 10.19 -6.78
CA GLU A 43 4.69 11.54 -7.14
C GLU A 43 5.10 11.85 -8.56
N LYS A 44 4.27 12.61 -9.27
CA LYS A 44 4.62 13.16 -10.57
C LYS A 44 4.90 14.65 -10.42
N ASN A 45 6.09 15.09 -10.79
CA ASN A 45 6.45 16.50 -10.91
C ASN A 45 6.78 16.83 -12.38
N LEU A 46 7.12 18.10 -12.65
CA LEU A 46 7.47 18.57 -14.00
C LEU A 46 8.71 17.88 -14.59
N LEU A 47 9.55 17.27 -13.75
CA LEU A 47 10.77 16.56 -14.15
C LEU A 47 10.57 15.04 -14.27
N GLY A 48 9.40 14.51 -13.89
CA GLY A 48 9.09 13.09 -13.99
C GLY A 48 8.43 12.50 -12.75
N TYR A 49 8.58 11.19 -12.56
CA TYR A 49 8.07 10.48 -11.40
C TYR A 49 9.14 10.34 -10.31
N HIS A 50 8.75 10.42 -9.04
CA HIS A 50 9.64 10.29 -7.89
C HIS A 50 9.01 9.38 -6.84
N TRP A 51 9.82 8.50 -6.25
CA TRP A 51 9.37 7.57 -5.23
C TRP A 51 9.46 8.17 -3.83
N VAL A 52 8.34 8.17 -3.12
CA VAL A 52 8.23 8.52 -1.72
C VAL A 52 8.10 7.24 -0.91
N ILE A 53 9.10 6.96 -0.07
CA ILE A 53 9.12 5.75 0.77
C ILE A 53 8.02 5.85 1.82
N GLY A 54 7.10 4.90 1.77
CA GLY A 54 6.14 4.67 2.84
C GLY A 54 6.74 3.86 3.99
N TYR A 55 6.35 4.20 5.22
CA TYR A 55 6.62 3.35 6.37
C TYR A 55 5.42 2.43 6.62
N GLY A 56 5.64 1.13 6.49
CA GLY A 56 4.68 0.09 6.86
C GLY A 56 4.85 -1.14 5.99
N SER A 57 5.05 -2.29 6.63
CA SER A 57 5.11 -3.57 5.94
C SER A 57 4.51 -4.69 6.80
N LYS A 58 4.01 -5.73 6.14
CA LYS A 58 3.43 -6.91 6.77
C LYS A 58 3.88 -8.18 6.06
N SER A 59 4.18 -9.20 6.85
CA SER A 59 4.46 -10.52 6.30
C SER A 59 3.18 -11.17 5.77
N PHE A 60 3.29 -11.85 4.62
CA PHE A 60 2.29 -12.81 4.14
C PHE A 60 2.30 -14.11 4.93
N ASN A 61 3.36 -14.38 5.69
CA ASN A 61 3.52 -15.61 6.45
C ASN A 61 3.64 -15.27 7.95
N ILE A 62 2.51 -15.29 8.64
CA ILE A 62 2.44 -15.16 10.10
C ILE A 62 1.58 -16.29 10.65
N GLU A 63 2.19 -17.18 11.42
CA GLU A 63 1.49 -18.29 12.05
C GLU A 63 0.37 -17.78 12.97
N ASN A 64 -0.74 -18.51 13.01
CA ASN A 64 -1.88 -18.27 13.90
C ASN A 64 -2.59 -16.91 13.69
N GLN A 65 -2.44 -16.28 12.52
CA GLN A 65 -3.24 -15.12 12.11
C GLN A 65 -4.12 -15.49 10.92
N ILE A 66 -5.37 -15.01 10.90
CA ILE A 66 -6.30 -15.15 9.75
C ILE A 66 -6.19 -13.97 8.79
N LEU A 67 -5.77 -12.81 9.30
CA LEU A 67 -5.49 -11.60 8.53
C LEU A 67 -4.49 -10.75 9.31
N THR A 68 -3.64 -10.03 8.59
CA THR A 68 -2.74 -9.04 9.17
C THR A 68 -3.31 -7.63 8.98
N ARG A 69 -2.85 -6.67 9.79
CA ARG A 69 -3.22 -5.26 9.66
C ARG A 69 -2.00 -4.38 9.85
N SER A 70 -1.85 -3.41 8.96
CA SER A 70 -0.92 -2.30 9.04
C SER A 70 -1.64 -0.98 8.80
N PHE A 71 -1.03 0.09 9.28
CA PHE A 71 -1.43 1.46 8.98
C PHE A 71 -0.19 2.23 8.55
N SER A 72 -0.33 3.03 7.49
CA SER A 72 0.74 3.86 6.97
C SER A 72 0.24 5.27 6.74
N ASN A 73 1.06 6.23 7.17
CA ASN A 73 0.98 7.61 6.74
C ASN A 73 2.08 7.82 5.71
N LEU A 74 1.69 7.96 4.44
CA LEU A 74 2.61 8.34 3.38
C LEU A 74 2.69 9.87 3.38
N HIS A 75 3.91 10.38 3.23
CA HIS A 75 4.23 11.81 3.31
C HIS A 75 4.59 12.35 1.92
N PRO A 76 3.62 12.90 1.17
CA PRO A 76 3.91 13.61 -0.07
C PRO A 76 5.00 14.68 0.13
N ASN A 77 5.87 14.92 -0.85
CA ASN A 77 6.92 15.94 -0.72
C ASN A 77 6.35 17.36 -0.66
N GLU A 78 5.23 17.60 -1.34
CA GLU A 78 4.55 18.91 -1.36
C GLU A 78 3.52 19.09 -0.23
N MET A 79 3.60 18.28 0.85
CA MET A 79 2.69 18.36 1.99
C MET A 79 2.71 19.76 2.63
N LYS A 80 1.58 20.46 2.61
CA LYS A 80 1.41 21.80 3.22
C LYS A 80 0.87 21.69 4.65
N SER A 81 0.17 20.61 4.95
CA SER A 81 -0.42 20.35 6.26
C SER A 81 -0.58 18.85 6.53
N HIS A 82 -0.87 18.48 7.78
CA HIS A 82 -1.16 17.09 8.16
C HIS A 82 -2.40 16.51 7.44
N GLN A 83 -3.27 17.34 6.86
CA GLN A 83 -4.44 16.86 6.11
C GLN A 83 -4.06 16.27 4.74
N ASP A 84 -2.88 16.64 4.24
CA ASP A 84 -2.33 16.18 2.96
C ASP A 84 -1.65 14.80 3.11
N LEU A 85 -1.60 14.24 4.32
CA LEU A 85 -1.14 12.86 4.52
C LEU A 85 -2.05 11.89 3.75
N VAL A 86 -1.40 10.97 3.05
CA VAL A 86 -2.06 9.83 2.43
C VAL A 86 -2.00 8.68 3.44
N SER A 87 -3.04 8.62 4.26
CA SER A 87 -3.22 7.58 5.26
C SER A 87 -3.97 6.38 4.68
N LEU A 88 -3.47 5.18 4.92
CA LEU A 88 -4.14 3.95 4.52
C LEU A 88 -3.98 2.84 5.57
N THR A 89 -4.93 1.93 5.59
CA THR A 89 -4.86 0.66 6.33
C THR A 89 -4.87 -0.44 5.29
N PHE A 90 -4.03 -1.44 5.48
CA PHE A 90 -3.90 -2.57 4.56
C PHE A 90 -3.43 -3.82 5.30
N GLY A 91 -3.50 -4.97 4.65
CA GLY A 91 -2.90 -6.18 5.17
C GLY A 91 -2.93 -7.35 4.21
N ALA A 92 -2.41 -8.48 4.67
CA ALA A 92 -2.52 -9.77 4.00
C ALA A 92 -3.69 -10.56 4.62
N ILE A 93 -4.41 -11.30 3.79
CA ILE A 93 -5.40 -12.29 4.20
C ILE A 93 -4.71 -13.65 4.18
N ILE A 94 -4.72 -14.33 5.33
CA ILE A 94 -4.06 -15.63 5.51
C ILE A 94 -5.06 -16.78 5.42
N ASP A 95 -6.29 -16.54 5.86
CA ASP A 95 -7.39 -17.51 5.76
C ASP A 95 -8.14 -17.32 4.43
N ASP A 96 -8.01 -18.29 3.54
CA ASP A 96 -8.61 -18.28 2.21
C ASP A 96 -10.15 -18.31 2.21
N SER A 97 -10.78 -18.65 3.34
CA SER A 97 -12.25 -18.61 3.48
C SER A 97 -12.81 -17.20 3.65
N ILE A 98 -11.97 -16.18 3.89
CA ILE A 98 -12.42 -14.80 4.01
C ILE A 98 -12.78 -14.27 2.61
N GLU A 99 -14.07 -14.02 2.38
CA GLU A 99 -14.58 -13.45 1.12
C GLU A 99 -14.69 -11.93 1.16
N LYS A 100 -14.79 -11.34 2.35
CA LYS A 100 -15.08 -9.91 2.54
C LYS A 100 -14.50 -9.37 3.84
N ILE A 101 -13.97 -8.15 3.79
CA ILE A 101 -13.46 -7.44 4.96
C ILE A 101 -14.22 -6.12 5.11
N MET A 102 -14.74 -5.87 6.31
CA MET A 102 -15.41 -4.63 6.65
C MET A 102 -14.54 -3.82 7.62
N ILE A 103 -14.31 -2.56 7.30
CA ILE A 103 -13.52 -1.63 8.10
C ILE A 103 -14.46 -0.61 8.73
N LYS A 104 -14.27 -0.34 10.02
CA LYS A 104 -14.95 0.73 10.74
C LYS A 104 -13.95 1.53 11.55
N TYR A 105 -13.71 2.77 11.14
CA TYR A 105 -12.93 3.72 11.93
C TYR A 105 -13.81 4.44 12.94
N LYS A 106 -13.18 5.02 13.97
CA LYS A 106 -13.87 5.86 14.94
C LYS A 106 -14.50 7.05 14.20
N ASN A 107 -15.80 7.23 14.35
CA ASN A 107 -16.59 8.30 13.70
C ASN A 107 -16.72 8.21 12.17
N GLN A 108 -16.56 7.02 11.59
CA GLN A 108 -16.87 6.78 10.18
C GLN A 108 -17.89 5.65 10.05
N ASP A 109 -18.62 5.67 8.94
CA ASP A 109 -19.48 4.56 8.56
C ASP A 109 -18.63 3.31 8.27
N ILE A 110 -19.26 2.15 8.39
CA ILE A 110 -18.64 0.89 8.01
C ILE A 110 -18.47 0.85 6.49
N ALA A 111 -17.28 0.51 6.02
CA ALA A 111 -16.95 0.42 4.60
C ALA A 111 -16.34 -0.94 4.29
N GLU A 112 -16.51 -1.40 3.05
CA GLU A 112 -15.89 -2.62 2.55
C GLU A 112 -14.46 -2.34 2.09
N ALA A 113 -13.52 -3.21 2.46
CA ALA A 113 -12.15 -3.17 1.97
C ALA A 113 -12.07 -3.77 0.56
N THR A 114 -11.08 -3.33 -0.21
CA THR A 114 -10.80 -3.90 -1.53
C THR A 114 -9.90 -5.11 -1.36
N ILE A 115 -10.38 -6.31 -1.70
CA ILE A 115 -9.54 -7.50 -1.73
C ILE A 115 -8.86 -7.62 -3.10
N ILE A 116 -7.56 -7.88 -3.10
CA ILE A 116 -6.73 -8.03 -4.30
C ILE A 116 -6.01 -9.36 -4.24
N GLU A 117 -6.17 -10.16 -5.30
CA GLU A 117 -5.41 -11.39 -5.52
C GLU A 117 -3.99 -11.03 -5.99
N THR A 118 -2.98 -11.62 -5.37
CA THR A 118 -1.56 -11.42 -5.74
C THR A 118 -0.87 -12.78 -5.90
N THR A 119 0.31 -12.79 -6.51
CA THR A 119 1.14 -14.01 -6.63
C THR A 119 1.59 -14.59 -5.28
N LYS A 120 1.57 -13.78 -4.21
CA LYS A 120 2.00 -14.15 -2.86
C LYS A 120 0.85 -14.46 -1.90
N GLY A 121 -0.40 -14.33 -2.36
CA GLY A 121 -1.60 -14.47 -1.55
C GLY A 121 -2.53 -13.26 -1.70
N ARG A 122 -3.52 -13.15 -0.83
CA ARG A 122 -4.55 -12.11 -0.93
C ARG A 122 -4.20 -10.92 -0.04
N ILE A 123 -4.41 -9.71 -0.53
CA ILE A 123 -4.26 -8.47 0.26
C ILE A 123 -5.59 -7.73 0.35
N TRP A 124 -5.70 -6.83 1.32
CA TRP A 124 -6.89 -6.01 1.56
C TRP A 124 -6.55 -4.57 1.98
#